data_AF-A0A9N9G0D7-F1
#
_entry.id   AF-A0A9N9G0D7-F1
#
_cell.length_a   1.000
_cell.length_b   1.000
_cell.length_c   1.000
_cell.angle_alpha   90.00
_cell.angle_beta   90.00
_cell.angle_gamma   90.00
#
_symmetry.space_group_name_H-M   'P 1'
#
loop_
_entity.id
_entity.type
_entity.pdbx_description
1 polymer ?
#
loop_
_entity_poly.entity_id
_entity_poly.type
_entity_poly.pdbx_seq_one_letter_code
_entity_poly.pdbx_strand_id
1 'polypeptide(L)'
;INITLLQNATTEWSIENIPYGGYVYYSYLVNENSRINVYGYYLNEIEMFFKKWDFPEPSVLNLQGILIILPNNTMLVSQIENLNTWSFLTTDIPKFIDKDNGYSNFQVKSTNPSINDNISTSTKNITITYYEPVELSDGNIAIYQIDNSGNKIIRQFVNGIKSPDFCSISDNGLTVTIKVINSTFSNPSSKFYVKVDNQCEETLADKVSGVLRLNTEGTELYENLNSAEKDQFFTDLHLELSKIIPVNIKRLSSNRKTQVDTTVKPSHQILISLNIESSKEERSVTSIIDDLNEMIKYKSITSISLNPTTKYLDEDFGFQPKPNLWGEYKWRFLGIILAFAILVALFLIAQKRECKGRNIAILQFGLIIFDFVMDVLFVSKNGKVIEVLYIPSDENKSKAFLDWFTRHEKVASVFTVISSADIETLSILYSNFAGFKFFQAPISTKGKNRIFWASCLTIFVEDIPQLIIQLLYHYSVVTYDIIPLLALASSCLSLLLNIIGRLFQAINSCRPGTLEDDNTQNQDYFDGFRELQTLATEKNFTSDISTSH
;
A
#
# COMPACT_ATOMS: atom_id res chain seq x y z
N ILE A 1 6.63 -37.32 -33.07
CA ILE A 1 5.65 -38.42 -32.91
C ILE A 1 4.28 -37.84 -33.21
N ASN A 2 3.49 -38.53 -34.03
CA ASN A 2 2.20 -38.05 -34.56
C ASN A 2 1.16 -38.03 -33.42
N ILE A 3 0.78 -36.84 -32.92
CA ILE A 3 -0.25 -36.69 -31.89
C ILE A 3 -1.59 -36.54 -32.61
N THR A 4 -2.30 -37.66 -32.78
CA THR A 4 -3.70 -37.65 -33.21
C THR A 4 -4.56 -37.09 -32.08
N LEU A 5 -4.98 -35.83 -32.23
CA LEU A 5 -5.96 -35.16 -31.38
C LEU A 5 -7.33 -35.82 -31.56
N LEU A 6 -7.75 -36.59 -30.57
CA LEU A 6 -9.16 -36.94 -30.37
C LEU A 6 -9.86 -35.73 -29.76
N GLN A 7 -10.66 -35.05 -30.58
CA GLN A 7 -11.58 -34.00 -30.15
C GLN A 7 -12.66 -34.57 -29.22
N ASN A 8 -12.94 -33.82 -28.14
CA ASN A 8 -14.04 -33.96 -27.16
C ASN A 8 -13.71 -34.54 -25.78
N ALA A 9 -12.77 -33.90 -25.09
CA ALA A 9 -12.86 -33.48 -23.69
C ALA A 9 -11.77 -32.42 -23.51
N THR A 10 -11.98 -31.37 -22.73
CA THR A 10 -10.91 -30.43 -22.36
C THR A 10 -9.86 -31.20 -21.55
N THR A 11 -8.85 -31.74 -22.24
CA THR A 11 -7.70 -32.42 -21.62
C THR A 11 -6.78 -31.36 -21.05
N GLU A 12 -7.07 -30.96 -19.81
CA GLU A 12 -6.18 -30.09 -19.05
C GLU A 12 -4.96 -30.92 -18.63
N TRP A 13 -3.84 -30.68 -19.30
CA TRP A 13 -2.56 -31.27 -18.93
C TRP A 13 -2.06 -30.57 -17.67
N SER A 14 -1.79 -31.37 -16.63
CA SER A 14 -1.17 -30.94 -15.40
C SER A 14 0.34 -31.13 -15.48
N ILE A 15 1.07 -30.28 -14.77
CA ILE A 15 2.53 -30.30 -14.71
C ILE A 15 2.97 -30.29 -13.25
N GLU A 16 3.89 -31.18 -12.89
CA GLU A 16 4.50 -31.23 -11.58
C GLU A 16 6.03 -31.24 -11.66
N ASN A 17 6.68 -30.53 -10.76
CA ASN A 17 8.14 -30.52 -10.63
C ASN A 17 8.64 -31.88 -10.15
N ILE A 18 9.72 -32.39 -10.75
CA ILE A 18 10.41 -33.58 -10.23
C ILE A 18 11.66 -33.19 -9.44
N PRO A 19 11.99 -33.93 -8.35
CA PRO A 19 13.03 -33.52 -7.43
C PRO A 19 14.40 -33.30 -8.07
N TYR A 20 14.78 -34.10 -9.08
CA TYR A 20 16.10 -34.06 -9.73
C TYR A 20 16.12 -33.34 -11.09
N GLY A 21 15.35 -32.24 -11.18
CA GLY A 21 15.23 -31.38 -12.36
C GLY A 21 14.30 -31.97 -13.42
N GLY A 22 13.63 -31.11 -14.20
CA GLY A 22 12.60 -31.50 -15.18
C GLY A 22 11.18 -31.51 -14.60
N TYR A 23 10.22 -32.03 -15.37
CA TYR A 23 8.79 -32.04 -15.01
C TYR A 23 8.12 -33.36 -15.38
N VAL A 24 7.05 -33.70 -14.65
CA VAL A 24 6.06 -34.70 -15.06
C VAL A 24 4.87 -33.96 -15.68
N TYR A 25 4.60 -34.25 -16.96
CA TYR A 25 3.38 -33.85 -17.65
C TYR A 25 2.39 -35.01 -17.60
N TYR A 26 1.17 -34.78 -17.14
CA TYR A 26 0.16 -35.82 -17.06
C TYR A 26 -1.24 -35.28 -17.31
N SER A 27 -2.14 -36.14 -17.81
CA SER A 27 -3.53 -35.80 -18.09
C SER A 27 -4.44 -36.89 -17.55
N TYR A 28 -5.52 -36.46 -16.90
CA TYR A 28 -6.62 -37.31 -16.49
C TYR A 28 -7.70 -37.36 -17.55
N LEU A 29 -8.17 -38.56 -17.88
CA LEU A 29 -9.28 -38.81 -18.78
C LEU A 29 -10.26 -39.78 -18.14
N VAL A 30 -11.51 -39.37 -17.96
CA VAL A 30 -12.55 -40.26 -17.44
C VAL A 30 -13.06 -41.16 -18.57
N ASN A 31 -12.95 -42.46 -18.39
CA ASN A 31 -13.45 -43.47 -19.33
C ASN A 31 -14.95 -43.74 -19.11
N GLU A 32 -15.62 -44.37 -20.09
CA GLU A 32 -17.06 -44.69 -20.09
C GLU A 32 -17.54 -45.44 -18.83
N ASN A 33 -16.65 -46.19 -18.18
CA ASN A 33 -16.91 -46.91 -16.93
C ASN A 33 -16.70 -46.07 -15.66
N SER A 34 -16.67 -44.74 -15.76
CA SER A 34 -16.34 -43.82 -14.64
C SER A 34 -14.98 -44.07 -14.01
N ARG A 35 -14.02 -44.62 -14.77
CA ARG A 35 -12.64 -44.86 -14.31
C ARG A 35 -11.71 -43.76 -14.80
N ILE A 36 -10.63 -43.53 -14.08
CA ILE A 36 -9.66 -42.49 -14.40
C ILE A 36 -8.50 -43.12 -15.17
N ASN A 37 -8.33 -42.72 -16.43
CA ASN A 37 -7.16 -43.04 -17.25
C ASN A 37 -6.15 -41.91 -17.11
N VAL A 38 -4.88 -42.26 -16.89
CA VAL A 38 -3.78 -41.29 -16.84
C VAL A 38 -2.76 -41.59 -17.91
N TYR A 39 -2.31 -40.52 -18.55
CA TYR A 39 -1.19 -40.51 -19.48
C TYR A 39 -0.12 -39.62 -18.87
N GLY A 40 1.15 -39.99 -18.99
CA GLY A 40 2.22 -39.16 -18.45
C GLY A 40 3.54 -39.27 -19.19
N TYR A 41 4.29 -38.18 -19.16
CA TYR A 41 5.58 -38.00 -19.80
C TYR A 41 6.52 -37.25 -18.85
N TYR A 42 7.78 -37.63 -18.83
CA TYR A 42 8.85 -36.85 -18.22
C TYR A 42 9.38 -35.85 -19.24
N LEU A 43 9.43 -34.57 -18.89
CA LEU A 43 10.09 -33.53 -19.67
C LEU A 43 11.47 -33.25 -19.07
N ASN A 44 12.52 -33.45 -19.88
CA ASN A 44 13.83 -32.90 -19.61
C ASN A 44 13.93 -31.50 -20.22
N GLU A 45 13.95 -30.45 -19.41
CA GLU A 45 14.07 -29.07 -19.90
C GLU A 45 15.45 -28.76 -20.49
N ILE A 46 16.52 -29.42 -20.02
CA ILE A 46 17.88 -29.14 -20.46
C ILE A 46 18.07 -29.59 -21.91
N GLU A 47 17.55 -30.77 -22.23
CA GLU A 47 17.64 -31.36 -23.58
C GLU A 47 16.39 -31.10 -24.42
N MET A 48 15.38 -30.43 -23.86
CA MET A 48 14.05 -30.18 -24.44
C MET A 48 13.42 -31.44 -25.05
N PHE A 49 13.48 -32.57 -24.32
CA PHE A 49 13.02 -33.87 -24.80
C PHE A 49 12.00 -34.51 -23.84
N PHE A 50 10.97 -35.14 -24.42
CA PHE A 50 9.96 -35.90 -23.69
C PHE A 50 10.31 -37.39 -23.65
N LYS A 51 10.44 -37.94 -22.46
CA LYS A 51 10.58 -39.37 -22.21
C LYS A 51 9.25 -39.93 -21.72
N LYS A 52 8.79 -41.05 -22.28
CA LYS A 52 7.60 -41.75 -21.77
C LYS A 52 7.83 -42.21 -20.34
N TRP A 53 6.79 -42.10 -19.51
CA TRP A 53 6.86 -42.65 -18.16
C TRP A 53 6.84 -44.19 -18.17
N ASP A 54 7.18 -44.81 -17.04
CA ASP A 54 7.35 -46.27 -16.97
C ASP A 54 6.03 -47.03 -16.79
N PHE A 55 4.92 -46.31 -16.62
CA PHE A 55 3.60 -46.90 -16.44
C PHE A 55 2.87 -47.16 -17.77
N PRO A 56 1.88 -48.07 -17.80
CA PRO A 56 1.05 -48.29 -18.98
C PRO A 56 0.39 -47.00 -19.50
N GLU A 57 0.18 -46.90 -20.81
CA GLU A 57 -0.54 -45.77 -21.44
C GLU A 57 -1.84 -46.27 -22.11
N PRO A 58 -3.03 -45.98 -21.56
CA PRO A 58 -3.28 -45.33 -20.27
C PRO A 58 -3.04 -46.24 -19.05
N SER A 59 -2.70 -45.61 -17.93
CA SER A 59 -2.76 -46.24 -16.61
C SER A 59 -4.15 -46.03 -16.01
N VAL A 60 -4.83 -47.12 -15.64
CA VAL A 60 -6.20 -47.05 -15.11
C VAL A 60 -6.15 -47.02 -13.58
N LEU A 61 -6.61 -45.92 -12.99
CA LEU A 61 -6.60 -45.68 -11.55
C LEU A 61 -7.97 -45.96 -10.91
N ASN A 62 -7.99 -45.96 -9.57
CA ASN A 62 -9.24 -45.92 -8.81
C ASN A 62 -9.95 -44.56 -8.95
N LEU A 63 -11.13 -44.41 -8.34
CA LEU A 63 -11.94 -43.19 -8.42
C LEU A 63 -11.24 -41.95 -7.85
N GLN A 64 -10.27 -42.11 -6.95
CA GLN A 64 -9.54 -40.99 -6.34
C GLN A 64 -8.38 -40.50 -7.22
N GLY A 65 -7.86 -41.32 -8.14
CA GLY A 65 -6.89 -40.89 -9.16
C GLY A 65 -5.57 -40.34 -8.60
N ILE A 66 -5.10 -40.86 -7.47
CA ILE A 66 -3.93 -40.34 -6.76
C ILE A 66 -2.65 -40.58 -7.57
N LEU A 67 -1.88 -39.51 -7.78
CA LEU A 67 -0.50 -39.47 -8.25
C LEU A 67 0.31 -38.62 -7.24
N ILE A 68 1.44 -39.15 -6.75
CA ILE A 68 2.29 -38.45 -5.77
C ILE A 68 3.75 -38.63 -6.16
N ILE A 69 4.51 -37.54 -6.17
CA ILE A 69 5.96 -37.56 -6.32
C ILE A 69 6.60 -37.42 -4.93
N LEU A 70 7.40 -38.40 -4.53
CA LEU A 70 8.08 -38.41 -3.25
C LEU A 70 9.45 -37.69 -3.33
N PRO A 71 9.95 -37.11 -2.21
CA PRO A 71 11.26 -36.43 -2.19
C PRO A 71 12.46 -37.32 -2.57
N ASN A 72 12.33 -38.64 -2.43
CA ASN A 72 13.35 -39.61 -2.81
C ASN A 72 13.32 -39.96 -4.31
N ASN A 73 12.63 -39.18 -5.13
CA ASN A 73 12.48 -39.36 -6.58
C ASN A 73 11.66 -40.58 -7.01
N THR A 74 10.78 -41.08 -6.14
CA THR A 74 9.86 -42.18 -6.46
C THR A 74 8.47 -41.60 -6.72
N MET A 75 7.83 -42.03 -7.81
CA MET A 75 6.44 -41.68 -8.13
C MET A 75 5.50 -42.81 -7.71
N LEU A 76 4.42 -42.46 -7.01
CA LEU A 76 3.34 -43.36 -6.61
C LEU A 76 2.09 -43.08 -7.44
N VAL A 77 1.49 -44.13 -8.00
CA VAL A 77 0.26 -44.06 -8.78
C VAL A 77 -0.74 -45.09 -8.26
N SER A 78 -1.93 -44.64 -7.89
CA SER A 78 -2.95 -45.49 -7.24
C SER A 78 -3.45 -46.63 -8.17
N GLN A 79 -3.60 -47.83 -7.62
CA GLN A 79 -4.21 -48.95 -8.34
C GLN A 79 -5.71 -49.08 -8.00
N ILE A 80 -6.44 -49.78 -8.86
CA ILE A 80 -7.84 -50.17 -8.60
C ILE A 80 -7.90 -51.05 -7.34
N GLU A 81 -8.80 -50.74 -6.40
CA GLU A 81 -8.98 -51.59 -5.22
C GLU A 81 -9.56 -52.95 -5.61
N ASN A 82 -8.98 -54.02 -5.08
CA ASN A 82 -9.52 -55.37 -5.22
C ASN A 82 -9.62 -56.03 -3.84
N LEU A 83 -10.79 -56.61 -3.53
CA LEU A 83 -11.01 -57.53 -2.40
C LEU A 83 -10.40 -57.05 -1.05
N ASN A 84 -10.82 -55.87 -0.57
CA ASN A 84 -10.35 -55.23 0.67
C ASN A 84 -8.85 -54.85 0.72
N THR A 85 -8.18 -54.76 -0.43
CA THR A 85 -6.79 -54.30 -0.50
C THR A 85 -6.67 -53.06 -1.39
N TRP A 86 -5.76 -52.16 -1.00
CA TRP A 86 -5.34 -51.01 -1.80
C TRP A 86 -3.82 -51.09 -1.99
N SER A 87 -3.34 -50.60 -3.14
CA SER A 87 -1.91 -50.60 -3.46
C SER A 87 -1.56 -49.45 -4.41
N PHE A 88 -0.26 -49.15 -4.51
CA PHE A 88 0.30 -48.18 -5.44
C PHE A 88 1.23 -48.89 -6.42
N LEU A 89 1.23 -48.47 -7.68
CA LEU A 89 2.35 -48.67 -8.57
C LEU A 89 3.44 -47.66 -8.20
N THR A 90 4.69 -48.11 -8.21
CA THR A 90 5.84 -47.28 -7.88
C THR A 90 6.86 -47.34 -9.00
N THR A 91 7.41 -46.20 -9.39
CA THR A 91 8.56 -46.14 -10.29
C THR A 91 9.55 -45.08 -9.83
N ASP A 92 10.83 -45.29 -10.11
CA ASP A 92 11.86 -44.28 -9.89
C ASP A 92 11.88 -43.32 -11.08
N ILE A 93 11.70 -42.04 -10.80
CA ILE A 93 11.70 -40.99 -11.81
C ILE A 93 13.13 -40.84 -12.37
N PRO A 94 13.32 -40.57 -13.66
CA PRO A 94 14.64 -40.25 -14.20
C PRO A 94 15.25 -39.01 -13.52
N LYS A 95 16.53 -39.08 -13.18
CA LYS A 95 17.29 -37.91 -12.71
C LYS A 95 17.85 -37.17 -13.92
N PHE A 96 17.44 -35.92 -14.13
CA PHE A 96 17.96 -35.09 -15.21
C PHE A 96 19.12 -34.19 -14.74
N ILE A 97 19.24 -33.97 -13.43
CA ILE A 97 20.34 -33.24 -12.79
C ILE A 97 20.98 -34.15 -11.72
N ASP A 98 22.26 -34.46 -11.89
CA ASP A 98 23.04 -35.28 -10.95
C ASP A 98 24.10 -34.44 -10.20
N LYS A 99 23.68 -33.28 -9.69
CA LYS A 99 24.56 -32.32 -8.99
C LYS A 99 24.29 -32.20 -7.49
N ASP A 100 23.26 -32.85 -6.94
CA ASP A 100 22.95 -32.73 -5.52
C ASP A 100 23.92 -33.58 -4.69
N ASN A 101 24.76 -32.90 -3.90
CA ASN A 101 25.70 -33.54 -2.97
C ASN A 101 25.03 -33.97 -1.66
N GLY A 102 23.74 -34.32 -1.70
CA GLY A 102 22.94 -34.74 -0.55
C GLY A 102 22.35 -33.59 0.29
N TYR A 103 22.35 -32.36 -0.24
CA TYR A 103 21.82 -31.18 0.45
C TYR A 103 20.36 -30.89 0.09
N SER A 104 19.75 -31.70 -0.81
CA SER A 104 18.42 -31.42 -1.37
C SER A 104 18.36 -30.04 -2.02
N ASN A 105 19.49 -29.59 -2.58
CA ASN A 105 19.65 -28.32 -3.27
C ASN A 105 20.82 -28.40 -4.26
N PHE A 106 20.52 -28.34 -5.57
CA PHE A 106 21.53 -28.48 -6.64
C PHE A 106 22.60 -27.41 -6.68
N GLN A 107 22.34 -26.26 -6.03
CA GLN A 107 23.30 -25.16 -6.01
C GLN A 107 24.33 -25.31 -4.88
N VAL A 108 24.05 -26.13 -3.85
CA VAL A 108 24.99 -26.33 -2.74
C VAL A 108 26.07 -27.32 -3.17
N LYS A 109 27.30 -26.81 -3.29
CA LYS A 109 28.49 -27.58 -3.62
C LYS A 109 29.02 -28.33 -2.41
N SER A 110 29.15 -27.67 -1.26
CA SER A 110 29.64 -28.28 -0.03
C SER A 110 29.37 -27.41 1.19
N THR A 111 29.47 -27.99 2.39
CA THR A 111 29.45 -27.24 3.65
C THR A 111 30.67 -27.57 4.51
N ASN A 112 31.02 -26.65 5.39
CA ASN A 112 31.95 -26.91 6.48
C ASN A 112 31.31 -26.49 7.81
N PRO A 113 31.09 -27.43 8.76
CA PRO A 113 31.28 -28.88 8.64
C PRO A 113 30.41 -29.54 7.56
N SER A 114 30.84 -30.67 7.01
CA SER A 114 30.05 -31.44 6.03
C SER A 114 28.95 -32.27 6.71
N ILE A 115 27.99 -32.78 5.93
CA ILE A 115 26.92 -33.64 6.44
C ILE A 115 27.56 -34.86 7.14
N ASN A 116 27.08 -35.16 8.35
CA ASN A 116 27.56 -36.23 9.24
C ASN A 116 28.97 -36.03 9.83
N ASP A 117 29.59 -34.85 9.68
CA ASP A 117 30.86 -34.55 10.35
C ASP A 117 30.69 -34.34 11.86
N ASN A 118 31.75 -34.65 12.61
CA ASN A 118 31.85 -34.32 14.02
C ASN A 118 32.19 -32.83 14.21
N ILE A 119 31.37 -32.11 14.96
CA ILE A 119 31.51 -30.67 15.18
C ILE A 119 32.06 -30.41 16.59
N SER A 120 33.05 -29.52 16.72
CA SER A 120 33.56 -29.09 18.03
C SER A 120 32.59 -28.10 18.69
N THR A 121 32.47 -28.15 20.02
CA THR A 121 31.72 -27.14 20.81
C THR A 121 32.32 -25.74 20.68
N SER A 122 33.58 -25.62 20.27
CA SER A 122 34.30 -24.36 20.04
C SER A 122 34.20 -23.85 18.59
N THR A 123 33.33 -24.45 17.76
CA THR A 123 33.18 -24.08 16.35
C THR A 123 32.64 -22.66 16.27
N LYS A 124 33.40 -21.78 15.61
CA LYS A 124 33.08 -20.36 15.50
C LYS A 124 32.24 -20.03 14.28
N ASN A 125 32.42 -20.76 13.19
CA ASN A 125 31.75 -20.48 11.93
C ASN A 125 31.29 -21.80 11.30
N ILE A 126 30.16 -21.73 10.59
CA ILE A 126 29.80 -22.72 9.57
C ILE A 126 29.77 -22.02 8.21
N THR A 127 30.08 -22.75 7.15
CA THR A 127 30.06 -22.22 5.79
C THR A 127 29.26 -23.10 4.84
N ILE A 128 28.62 -22.46 3.87
CA ILE A 128 27.90 -23.09 2.77
C ILE A 128 28.51 -22.55 1.48
N THR A 129 29.06 -23.46 0.68
CA THR A 129 29.69 -23.12 -0.61
C THR A 129 28.76 -23.55 -1.73
N TYR A 130 28.53 -22.66 -2.69
CA TYR A 130 27.66 -22.86 -3.83
C TYR A 130 28.46 -23.10 -5.11
N TYR A 131 27.83 -23.69 -6.12
CA TYR A 131 28.41 -23.83 -7.46
C TYR A 131 28.41 -22.51 -8.23
N GLU A 132 27.38 -21.70 -8.02
CA GLU A 132 27.18 -20.39 -8.64
C GLU A 132 27.11 -19.30 -7.57
N PRO A 133 27.46 -18.04 -7.88
CA PRO A 133 27.35 -16.94 -6.94
C PRO A 133 25.90 -16.78 -6.44
N VAL A 134 25.75 -16.53 -5.14
CA VAL A 134 24.45 -16.31 -4.47
C VAL A 134 24.40 -14.92 -3.83
N GLU A 135 23.19 -14.46 -3.50
CA GLU A 135 22.98 -13.26 -2.70
C GLU A 135 22.28 -13.60 -1.37
N LEU A 136 22.54 -12.81 -0.34
CA LEU A 136 21.87 -12.97 0.96
C LEU A 136 20.43 -12.46 0.85
N SER A 137 19.47 -13.24 1.34
CA SER A 137 18.05 -12.88 1.37
C SER A 137 17.56 -12.55 2.79
N ASP A 138 16.30 -12.10 2.92
CA ASP A 138 15.63 -11.95 4.22
C ASP A 138 15.26 -13.31 4.87
N GLY A 139 15.65 -14.42 4.23
CA GLY A 139 15.50 -15.76 4.76
C GLY A 139 16.38 -16.01 5.99
N ASN A 140 15.92 -16.91 6.86
CA ASN A 140 16.67 -17.31 8.04
C ASN A 140 17.50 -18.58 7.77
N ILE A 141 18.72 -18.59 8.30
CA ILE A 141 19.53 -19.79 8.45
C ILE A 141 19.43 -20.21 9.91
N ALA A 142 18.76 -21.32 10.16
CA ALA A 142 18.47 -21.83 11.49
C ALA A 142 19.25 -23.11 11.80
N ILE A 143 19.88 -23.15 12.97
CA ILE A 143 20.61 -24.30 13.51
C ILE A 143 19.74 -24.94 14.58
N TYR A 144 19.38 -26.20 14.35
CA TYR A 144 18.58 -26.98 15.26
C TYR A 144 19.42 -28.07 15.93
N GLN A 145 19.14 -28.34 17.19
CA GLN A 145 19.53 -29.56 17.88
C GLN A 145 18.38 -30.57 17.83
N ILE A 146 18.69 -31.84 17.62
CA ILE A 146 17.75 -32.95 17.78
C ILE A 146 17.97 -33.57 19.17
N ASP A 147 16.93 -33.62 19.97
CA ASP A 147 16.97 -34.28 21.29
C ASP A 147 16.85 -35.81 21.18
N ASN A 148 16.99 -36.52 22.31
CA ASN A 148 16.89 -37.99 22.35
C ASN A 148 15.51 -38.53 21.93
N SER A 149 14.48 -37.68 21.95
CA SER A 149 13.11 -38.01 21.53
C SER A 149 12.83 -37.65 20.07
N GLY A 150 13.81 -37.07 19.36
CA GLY A 150 13.66 -36.63 17.97
C GLY A 150 13.07 -35.23 17.80
N ASN A 151 12.82 -34.48 18.88
CA ASN A 151 12.29 -33.12 18.79
C ASN A 151 13.38 -32.15 18.34
N LYS A 152 12.95 -31.12 17.61
CA LYS A 152 13.81 -30.09 17.03
C LYS A 152 13.83 -28.86 17.94
N ILE A 153 15.00 -28.52 18.46
CA ILE A 153 15.23 -27.36 19.34
C ILE A 153 16.06 -26.34 18.59
N ILE A 154 15.56 -25.11 18.42
CA ILE A 154 16.33 -24.02 17.81
C ILE A 154 17.47 -23.62 18.76
N ARG A 155 18.71 -23.63 18.26
CA ARG A 155 19.91 -23.21 19.00
C ARG A 155 20.38 -21.82 18.60
N GLN A 156 20.23 -21.50 17.32
CA GLN A 156 20.55 -20.21 16.74
C GLN A 156 19.78 -20.05 15.44
N PHE A 157 19.37 -18.82 15.13
CA PHE A 157 18.89 -18.45 13.81
C PHE A 157 19.52 -17.12 13.43
N VAL A 158 19.85 -16.96 12.16
CA VAL A 158 20.49 -15.76 11.62
C VAL A 158 19.76 -15.37 10.36
N ASN A 159 19.38 -14.10 10.26
CA ASN A 159 18.79 -13.56 9.04
C ASN A 159 19.90 -13.15 8.08
N GLY A 160 19.78 -13.50 6.80
CA GLY A 160 20.82 -13.21 5.80
C GLY A 160 21.19 -11.73 5.70
N ILE A 161 20.21 -10.83 5.76
CA ILE A 161 20.40 -9.38 5.60
C ILE A 161 20.40 -8.64 6.94
N LYS A 162 19.44 -8.94 7.81
CA LYS A 162 19.21 -8.22 9.08
C LYS A 162 20.25 -8.55 10.17
N SER A 163 21.16 -9.49 9.92
CA SER A 163 22.18 -9.90 10.89
C SER A 163 23.60 -9.86 10.29
N PRO A 164 24.10 -8.69 9.85
CA PRO A 164 25.38 -8.55 9.15
C PRO A 164 26.58 -8.98 10.00
N ASP A 165 26.46 -8.89 11.34
CA ASP A 165 27.51 -9.35 12.25
C ASP A 165 27.67 -10.87 12.26
N PHE A 166 26.63 -11.61 11.88
CA PHE A 166 26.51 -13.06 12.00
C PHE A 166 26.37 -13.81 10.66
N CYS A 167 26.03 -13.13 9.58
CA CYS A 167 25.99 -13.69 8.24
C CYS A 167 26.79 -12.80 7.29
N SER A 168 27.65 -13.42 6.48
CA SER A 168 28.46 -12.71 5.49
C SER A 168 28.66 -13.59 4.28
N ILE A 169 28.87 -12.96 3.13
CA ILE A 169 29.19 -13.64 1.88
C ILE A 169 30.62 -13.29 1.46
N SER A 170 31.34 -14.24 0.90
CA SER A 170 32.68 -14.01 0.35
C SER A 170 32.63 -13.09 -0.87
N ASP A 171 33.74 -12.39 -1.16
CA ASP A 171 33.84 -11.43 -2.26
C ASP A 171 33.52 -12.03 -3.64
N ASN A 172 33.73 -13.34 -3.82
CA ASN A 172 33.39 -14.07 -5.05
C ASN A 172 31.92 -14.51 -5.13
N GLY A 173 31.10 -14.23 -4.12
CA GLY A 173 29.68 -14.61 -4.03
C GLY A 173 29.43 -16.10 -3.80
N LEU A 174 30.45 -16.95 -3.69
CA LEU A 174 30.28 -18.41 -3.66
C LEU A 174 30.11 -19.00 -2.26
N THR A 175 30.55 -18.33 -1.21
CA THR A 175 30.58 -18.89 0.14
C THR A 175 29.84 -18.00 1.13
N VAL A 176 28.76 -18.53 1.69
CA VAL A 176 28.05 -17.92 2.81
C VAL A 176 28.65 -18.41 4.11
N THR A 177 29.05 -17.49 4.98
CA THR A 177 29.65 -17.76 6.29
C THR A 177 28.72 -17.29 7.39
N ILE A 178 28.36 -18.20 8.28
CA ILE A 178 27.52 -17.94 9.45
C ILE A 178 28.39 -18.03 10.70
N LYS A 179 28.47 -16.94 11.47
CA LYS A 179 29.14 -16.94 12.77
C LYS A 179 28.23 -17.57 13.81
N VAL A 180 28.83 -18.47 14.58
CA VAL A 180 28.18 -19.29 15.59
C VAL A 180 28.55 -18.76 16.97
N ILE A 181 27.54 -18.61 17.82
CA ILE A 181 27.76 -18.23 19.22
C ILE A 181 28.12 -19.46 20.07
N ASN A 182 28.87 -19.25 21.15
CA ASN A 182 29.38 -20.34 21.99
C ASN A 182 28.29 -21.29 22.54
N SER A 183 27.06 -20.81 22.69
CA SER A 183 25.93 -21.62 23.17
C SER A 183 25.34 -22.55 22.10
N THR A 184 25.61 -22.36 20.82
CA THR A 184 24.88 -23.06 19.75
C THR A 184 25.16 -24.57 19.77
N PHE A 185 26.44 -24.95 19.73
CA PHE A 185 26.90 -26.35 19.79
C PHE A 185 27.32 -26.78 21.20
N SER A 186 26.76 -26.16 22.24
CA SER A 186 27.22 -26.39 23.62
C SER A 186 26.79 -27.74 24.23
N ASN A 187 26.08 -28.59 23.49
CA ASN A 187 25.60 -29.89 23.96
C ASN A 187 26.37 -31.02 23.26
N PRO A 188 27.37 -31.64 23.94
CA PRO A 188 28.16 -32.73 23.38
C PRO A 188 27.28 -33.92 22.98
N SER A 189 27.75 -34.71 22.01
CA SER A 189 27.08 -35.95 21.57
C SER A 189 25.65 -35.78 21.04
N SER A 190 25.21 -34.54 20.79
CA SER A 190 23.92 -34.22 20.20
C SER A 190 24.02 -34.12 18.68
N LYS A 191 22.92 -34.41 17.97
CA LYS A 191 22.83 -34.21 16.52
C LYS A 191 22.32 -32.80 16.23
N PHE A 192 22.90 -32.17 15.22
CA PHE A 192 22.47 -30.86 14.75
C PHE A 192 22.14 -30.92 13.27
N TYR A 193 21.21 -30.07 12.83
CA TYR A 193 21.00 -29.85 11.40
C TYR A 193 20.77 -28.36 11.13
N VAL A 194 21.17 -27.92 9.95
CA VAL A 194 21.04 -26.54 9.49
C VAL A 194 19.92 -26.50 8.46
N LYS A 195 19.00 -25.54 8.62
CA LYS A 195 17.93 -25.26 7.66
C LYS A 195 18.17 -23.86 7.10
N VAL A 196 18.26 -23.77 5.79
CA VAL A 196 18.26 -22.49 5.07
C VAL A 196 16.84 -22.30 4.54
N ASP A 197 16.15 -21.26 5.02
CA ASP A 197 14.84 -20.94 4.51
C ASP A 197 14.98 -20.41 3.08
N ASN A 198 14.28 -21.06 2.15
CA ASN A 198 14.11 -20.55 0.80
C ASN A 198 12.95 -19.56 0.84
N GLN A 199 13.24 -18.30 1.18
CA GLN A 199 12.22 -17.25 1.04
C GLN A 199 12.14 -16.85 -0.43
N CYS A 200 11.56 -17.75 -1.22
CA CYS A 200 10.98 -17.43 -2.53
C CYS A 200 9.54 -16.91 -2.35
N GLU A 201 9.33 -16.11 -1.30
CA GLU A 201 8.50 -14.93 -1.44
C GLU A 201 9.50 -13.81 -1.69
N GLU A 202 9.84 -13.60 -2.97
CA GLU A 202 10.14 -12.24 -3.38
C GLU A 202 8.96 -11.41 -2.87
N THR A 203 9.16 -10.67 -1.79
CA THR A 203 8.67 -9.29 -1.82
C THR A 203 9.34 -8.74 -3.07
N LEU A 204 8.64 -8.80 -4.21
CA LEU A 204 8.91 -7.97 -5.38
C LEU A 204 9.29 -6.63 -4.78
N ALA A 205 10.58 -6.31 -4.75
CA ALA A 205 11.05 -5.14 -4.05
C ALA A 205 10.28 -3.98 -4.67
N ASP A 206 9.40 -3.36 -3.90
CA ASP A 206 8.49 -2.35 -4.44
C ASP A 206 9.32 -1.35 -5.24
N LYS A 207 8.85 -1.03 -6.45
CA LYS A 207 9.33 0.12 -7.21
C LYS A 207 9.66 1.27 -6.25
N VAL A 208 10.92 1.68 -6.18
CA VAL A 208 11.30 2.79 -5.30
C VAL A 208 11.29 4.06 -6.10
N SER A 209 10.55 5.06 -5.61
CA SER A 209 10.64 6.42 -6.09
C SER A 209 11.47 7.23 -5.10
N GLY A 210 12.44 8.00 -5.58
CA GLY A 210 13.30 8.84 -4.76
C GLY A 210 13.55 10.20 -5.37
N VAL A 211 14.39 10.97 -4.69
CA VAL A 211 14.69 12.36 -5.00
C VAL A 211 16.20 12.56 -5.00
N LEU A 212 16.66 13.29 -6.00
CA LEU A 212 18.02 13.81 -6.12
C LEU A 212 17.97 15.34 -6.05
N ARG A 213 19.05 15.96 -5.61
CA ARG A 213 19.21 17.42 -5.64
C ARG A 213 20.30 17.80 -6.63
N LEU A 214 20.06 18.84 -7.42
CA LEU A 214 21.07 19.48 -8.23
C LEU A 214 21.90 20.44 -7.37
N ASN A 215 23.21 20.47 -7.58
CA ASN A 215 24.08 21.47 -6.99
C ASN A 215 23.75 22.87 -7.56
N THR A 216 24.41 23.91 -7.04
CA THR A 216 24.12 25.30 -7.42
C THR A 216 24.34 25.54 -8.92
N GLU A 217 25.47 25.07 -9.47
CA GLU A 217 25.79 25.19 -10.90
C GLU A 217 24.76 24.46 -11.78
N GLY A 218 24.38 23.25 -11.38
CA GLY A 218 23.37 22.44 -12.06
C GLY A 218 21.99 23.07 -12.04
N THR A 219 21.64 23.73 -10.94
CA THR A 219 20.37 24.46 -10.78
C THR A 219 20.31 25.63 -11.76
N GLU A 220 21.33 26.47 -11.79
CA GLU A 220 21.40 27.61 -12.73
C GLU A 220 21.36 27.14 -14.20
N LEU A 221 22.05 26.05 -14.53
CA LEU A 221 22.01 25.47 -15.85
C LEU A 221 20.60 25.00 -16.20
N TYR A 222 19.99 24.20 -15.32
CA TYR A 222 18.68 23.59 -15.56
C TYR A 222 17.56 24.63 -15.72
N GLU A 223 17.60 25.72 -14.95
CA GLU A 223 16.60 26.80 -15.05
C GLU A 223 16.60 27.49 -16.41
N ASN A 224 17.79 27.66 -17.00
CA ASN A 224 17.98 28.30 -18.30
C ASN A 224 17.60 27.39 -19.50
N LEU A 225 17.36 26.09 -19.27
CA LEU A 225 16.96 25.17 -20.32
C LEU A 225 15.50 25.37 -20.75
N ASN A 226 15.24 25.22 -22.05
CA ASN A 226 13.89 25.13 -22.59
C ASN A 226 13.24 23.75 -22.29
N SER A 227 11.96 23.59 -22.60
CA SER A 227 11.23 22.34 -22.28
C SER A 227 11.83 21.09 -22.92
N ALA A 228 12.28 21.16 -24.18
CA ALA A 228 12.86 20.03 -24.89
C ALA A 228 14.26 19.68 -24.34
N GLU A 229 15.05 20.69 -23.97
CA GLU A 229 16.34 20.51 -23.32
C GLU A 229 16.22 19.92 -21.92
N LYS A 230 15.18 20.31 -21.16
CA LYS A 230 14.87 19.70 -19.86
C LYS A 230 14.50 18.23 -19.98
N ASP A 231 13.74 17.86 -21.01
CA ASP A 231 13.44 16.46 -21.31
C ASP A 231 14.69 15.67 -21.72
N GLN A 232 15.57 16.30 -22.51
CA GLN A 232 16.84 15.71 -22.89
C GLN A 232 17.74 15.50 -21.67
N PHE A 233 17.79 16.47 -20.75
CA PHE A 233 18.54 16.36 -19.50
C PHE A 233 18.17 15.11 -18.70
N PHE A 234 16.88 14.80 -18.55
CA PHE A 234 16.44 13.57 -17.86
C PHE A 234 16.81 12.31 -18.64
N THR A 235 16.75 12.35 -19.97
CA THR A 235 17.11 11.21 -20.83
C THR A 235 18.59 10.89 -20.71
N ASP A 236 19.44 11.92 -20.77
CA ASP A 236 20.88 11.81 -20.61
C ASP A 236 21.25 11.37 -19.19
N LEU A 237 20.58 11.91 -18.17
CA LEU A 237 20.75 11.51 -16.78
C LEU A 237 20.48 10.02 -16.57
N HIS A 238 19.36 9.50 -17.08
CA HIS A 238 19.06 8.06 -16.98
C HIS A 238 20.08 7.20 -17.72
N LEU A 239 20.51 7.64 -18.91
CA LEU A 239 21.51 6.93 -19.70
C LEU A 239 22.87 6.89 -18.99
N GLU A 240 23.32 8.01 -18.42
CA GLU A 240 24.54 8.07 -17.62
C GLU A 240 24.43 7.19 -16.37
N LEU A 241 23.35 7.32 -15.60
CA LEU A 241 23.14 6.52 -14.38
C LEU A 241 23.11 5.01 -14.66
N SER A 242 22.47 4.57 -15.75
CA SER A 242 22.42 3.16 -16.18
C SER A 242 23.80 2.56 -16.47
N LYS A 243 24.77 3.39 -16.85
CA LYS A 243 26.16 2.99 -17.11
C LYS A 243 27.03 3.05 -15.86
N ILE A 244 26.84 4.09 -15.04
CA ILE A 244 27.57 4.30 -13.79
C ILE A 244 27.20 3.22 -12.76
N ILE A 245 25.91 2.90 -12.68
CA ILE A 245 25.36 1.83 -11.87
C ILE A 245 24.77 0.83 -12.86
N PRO A 246 25.50 -0.26 -13.19
CA PRO A 246 25.15 -1.16 -14.29
C PRO A 246 23.75 -1.77 -14.09
N VAL A 247 22.74 -1.09 -14.64
CA VAL A 247 21.31 -1.36 -14.48
C VAL A 247 20.66 -1.11 -15.83
N ASN A 248 19.69 -1.94 -16.20
CA ASN A 248 18.97 -1.71 -17.45
C ASN A 248 18.25 -0.37 -17.42
N ILE A 249 18.44 0.45 -18.44
CA ILE A 249 17.83 1.77 -18.56
C ILE A 249 16.30 1.74 -18.43
N LYS A 250 15.64 0.64 -18.80
CA LYS A 250 14.18 0.47 -18.65
C LYS A 250 13.74 0.48 -17.20
N ARG A 251 14.64 0.24 -16.24
CA ARG A 251 14.36 0.29 -14.80
C ARG A 251 14.49 1.70 -14.23
N LEU A 252 15.10 2.63 -14.96
CA LEU A 252 15.23 4.02 -14.54
C LEU A 252 14.16 4.86 -15.23
N SER A 253 13.33 5.52 -14.43
CA SER A 253 12.34 6.46 -14.96
C SER A 253 12.24 7.69 -14.07
N SER A 254 11.66 8.76 -14.59
CA SER A 254 11.40 9.98 -13.81
C SER A 254 10.01 10.49 -14.17
N ASN A 255 9.33 11.10 -13.21
CA ASN A 255 8.11 11.85 -13.51
C ASN A 255 8.42 13.22 -14.16
N ARG A 256 9.70 13.55 -14.36
CA ARG A 256 10.24 14.79 -14.96
C ARG A 256 9.82 16.07 -14.24
N LYS A 257 9.20 15.95 -13.07
CA LYS A 257 8.86 17.08 -12.22
C LYS A 257 10.11 17.56 -11.51
N THR A 258 10.13 18.85 -11.22
CA THR A 258 11.16 19.49 -10.43
C THR A 258 10.54 20.28 -9.30
N GLN A 259 11.26 20.43 -8.20
CA GLN A 259 10.79 21.18 -7.04
C GLN A 259 11.93 22.01 -6.48
N VAL A 260 11.64 23.25 -6.10
CA VAL A 260 12.65 24.14 -5.52
C VAL A 260 12.86 23.78 -4.05
N ASP A 261 14.09 23.42 -3.68
CA ASP A 261 14.57 23.31 -2.31
C ASP A 261 15.02 24.68 -1.80
N THR A 262 14.26 25.22 -0.85
CA THR A 262 14.53 26.51 -0.19
C THR A 262 15.20 26.35 1.18
N THR A 263 15.52 25.11 1.58
CA THR A 263 16.20 24.83 2.85
C THR A 263 17.67 25.21 2.83
N VAL A 264 18.29 25.20 1.65
CA VAL A 264 19.65 25.67 1.42
C VAL A 264 19.63 27.19 1.26
N LYS A 265 20.51 27.90 1.98
CA LYS A 265 20.65 29.36 1.92
C LYS A 265 22.10 29.72 1.60
N PRO A 266 22.37 30.78 0.81
CA PRO A 266 21.45 31.82 0.32
C PRO A 266 20.76 31.52 -1.03
N SER A 267 21.20 30.49 -1.75
CA SER A 267 20.64 30.07 -3.05
C SER A 267 19.66 28.92 -2.90
N HIS A 268 18.60 28.89 -3.71
CA HIS A 268 17.76 27.71 -3.84
C HIS A 268 18.40 26.67 -4.76
N GLN A 269 18.01 25.41 -4.60
CA GLN A 269 18.45 24.30 -5.44
C GLN A 269 17.24 23.55 -6.01
N ILE A 270 17.43 22.77 -7.07
CA ILE A 270 16.35 21.99 -7.68
C ILE A 270 16.43 20.53 -7.25
N LEU A 271 15.30 20.02 -6.77
CA LEU A 271 15.04 18.60 -6.56
C LEU A 271 14.46 17.99 -7.83
N ILE A 272 14.98 16.84 -8.23
CA ILE A 272 14.52 16.05 -9.37
C ILE A 272 14.12 14.65 -8.92
N SER A 273 13.16 14.03 -9.61
CA SER A 273 12.74 12.66 -9.28
C SER A 273 13.51 11.61 -10.06
N LEU A 274 13.74 10.47 -9.41
CA LEU A 274 14.22 9.25 -10.05
C LEU A 274 13.49 8.06 -9.44
N ASN A 275 12.98 7.19 -10.29
CA ASN A 275 12.32 5.95 -9.94
C ASN A 275 13.17 4.78 -10.42
N ILE A 276 13.25 3.73 -9.60
CA ILE A 276 14.00 2.51 -9.84
C ILE A 276 13.02 1.35 -9.75
N GLU A 277 12.77 0.70 -10.88
CA GLU A 277 11.91 -0.49 -10.98
C GLU A 277 12.65 -1.73 -10.48
N SER A 278 11.93 -2.66 -9.86
CA SER A 278 12.48 -3.98 -9.54
C SER A 278 12.63 -4.85 -10.79
N SER A 279 13.60 -5.76 -10.73
CA SER A 279 13.77 -6.84 -11.70
C SER A 279 14.15 -8.11 -10.96
N LYS A 280 13.70 -9.26 -11.48
CA LYS A 280 14.06 -10.59 -10.97
C LYS A 280 15.40 -11.08 -11.49
N GLU A 281 15.86 -10.51 -12.61
CA GLU A 281 17.05 -10.94 -13.35
C GLU A 281 18.26 -10.03 -13.12
N GLU A 282 18.08 -8.92 -12.39
CA GLU A 282 19.11 -7.92 -12.14
C GLU A 282 19.22 -7.60 -10.64
N ARG A 283 20.27 -6.87 -10.27
CA ARG A 283 20.54 -6.43 -8.90
C ARG A 283 19.34 -5.77 -8.19
N SER A 284 19.25 -6.01 -6.89
CA SER A 284 18.18 -5.54 -6.01
C SER A 284 18.07 -4.01 -5.98
N VAL A 285 16.85 -3.49 -5.81
CA VAL A 285 16.60 -2.04 -5.76
C VAL A 285 17.35 -1.39 -4.58
N THR A 286 17.41 -2.05 -3.42
CA THR A 286 18.14 -1.58 -2.25
C THR A 286 19.63 -1.38 -2.54
N SER A 287 20.27 -2.37 -3.19
CA SER A 287 21.69 -2.21 -3.56
C SER A 287 21.91 -1.03 -4.49
N ILE A 288 21.01 -0.82 -5.47
CA ILE A 288 21.12 0.29 -6.43
C ILE A 288 21.04 1.63 -5.69
N ILE A 289 20.15 1.73 -4.71
CA ILE A 289 19.97 2.93 -3.89
C ILE A 289 21.22 3.22 -3.06
N ASP A 290 21.76 2.21 -2.40
CA ASP A 290 22.94 2.36 -1.53
C ASP A 290 24.16 2.78 -2.36
N ASP A 291 24.44 2.09 -3.47
CA ASP A 291 25.51 2.45 -4.39
C ASP A 291 25.31 3.86 -4.97
N LEU A 292 24.10 4.20 -5.43
CA LEU A 292 23.82 5.52 -5.99
C LEU A 292 24.09 6.62 -4.96
N ASN A 293 23.58 6.45 -3.75
CA ASN A 293 23.75 7.41 -2.67
C ASN A 293 25.24 7.55 -2.29
N GLU A 294 25.96 6.44 -2.16
CA GLU A 294 27.39 6.44 -1.84
C GLU A 294 28.22 7.11 -2.94
N MET A 295 27.95 6.78 -4.21
CA MET A 295 28.65 7.38 -5.33
C MET A 295 28.41 8.88 -5.46
N ILE A 296 27.21 9.37 -5.12
CA ILE A 296 26.90 10.80 -5.10
C ILE A 296 27.64 11.48 -3.93
N LYS A 297 27.63 10.88 -2.74
CA LYS A 297 28.34 11.45 -1.57
C LYS A 297 29.85 11.50 -1.76
N TYR A 298 30.42 10.52 -2.46
CA TYR A 298 31.85 10.48 -2.80
C TYR A 298 32.12 10.90 -4.25
N LYS A 299 31.29 11.82 -4.78
CA LYS A 299 31.35 12.29 -6.18
C LYS A 299 32.74 12.68 -6.67
N SER A 300 33.57 13.27 -5.82
CA SER A 300 34.95 13.68 -6.14
C SER A 300 35.86 12.53 -6.58
N ILE A 301 35.52 11.28 -6.25
CA ILE A 301 36.31 10.08 -6.56
C ILE A 301 35.51 9.02 -7.34
N THR A 302 34.27 9.29 -7.72
CA THR A 302 33.42 8.36 -8.48
C THR A 302 33.12 8.87 -9.89
N SER A 303 32.68 7.97 -10.77
CA SER A 303 32.30 8.28 -12.15
C SER A 303 31.13 9.27 -12.29
N ILE A 304 30.42 9.60 -11.20
CA ILE A 304 29.36 10.61 -11.17
C ILE A 304 29.91 12.00 -11.52
N SER A 305 31.15 12.32 -11.17
CA SER A 305 31.75 13.62 -11.53
C SER A 305 32.18 13.73 -12.99
N LEU A 306 32.27 12.63 -13.73
CA LEU A 306 32.91 12.58 -15.05
C LEU A 306 31.95 12.80 -16.21
N ASN A 307 30.65 12.62 -16.00
CA ASN A 307 29.67 12.70 -17.08
C ASN A 307 28.90 14.03 -17.09
N PRO A 308 28.39 14.47 -18.25
CA PRO A 308 27.82 15.81 -18.44
C PRO A 308 26.64 16.19 -17.54
N THR A 309 25.74 15.26 -17.19
CA THR A 309 24.55 15.55 -16.38
C THR A 309 24.70 15.13 -14.93
N THR A 310 25.25 13.94 -14.66
CA THR A 310 25.44 13.40 -13.30
C THR A 310 26.44 14.22 -12.47
N LYS A 311 27.37 14.96 -13.12
CA LYS A 311 28.28 15.89 -12.41
C LYS A 311 27.55 17.04 -11.71
N TYR A 312 26.27 17.27 -11.99
CA TYR A 312 25.47 18.30 -11.34
C TYR A 312 24.70 17.79 -10.12
N LEU A 313 24.80 16.50 -9.78
CA LEU A 313 24.19 15.97 -8.56
C LEU A 313 24.89 16.50 -7.32
N ASP A 314 24.11 16.83 -6.29
CA ASP A 314 24.60 17.39 -5.03
C ASP A 314 25.11 16.30 -4.08
N GLU A 315 26.40 16.37 -3.77
CA GLU A 315 27.12 15.43 -2.91
C GLU A 315 26.66 15.49 -1.45
N ASP A 316 26.21 16.65 -0.97
CA ASP A 316 25.71 16.81 0.40
C ASP A 316 24.33 16.17 0.60
N PHE A 317 23.54 16.07 -0.47
CA PHE A 317 22.17 15.55 -0.43
C PHE A 317 22.10 14.03 -0.64
N GLY A 318 22.87 13.52 -1.61
CA GLY A 318 22.82 12.12 -2.02
C GLY A 318 21.51 11.75 -2.74
N PHE A 319 21.12 10.48 -2.65
CA PHE A 319 19.82 10.01 -3.12
C PHE A 319 18.92 9.70 -1.91
N GLN A 320 17.72 10.28 -1.89
CA GLN A 320 16.76 10.10 -0.79
C GLN A 320 15.52 9.36 -1.30
N PRO A 321 15.27 8.12 -0.86
CA PRO A 321 14.02 7.42 -1.15
C PRO A 321 12.82 8.22 -0.61
N LYS A 322 11.72 8.28 -1.36
CA LYS A 322 10.50 8.92 -0.87
C LYS A 322 9.99 8.13 0.34
N PRO A 323 9.76 8.78 1.49
CA PRO A 323 9.28 8.09 2.67
C PRO A 323 7.89 7.52 2.41
N ASN A 324 7.65 6.32 2.95
CA ASN A 324 6.31 5.77 2.98
C ASN A 324 5.45 6.63 3.92
N LEU A 325 4.53 7.43 3.35
CA LEU A 325 3.63 8.31 4.09
C LEU A 325 2.88 7.57 5.22
N TRP A 326 2.52 6.29 5.01
CA TRP A 326 1.88 5.49 6.04
C TRP A 326 2.82 5.19 7.21
N GLY A 327 4.06 4.77 6.92
CA GLY A 327 5.05 4.42 7.94
C GLY A 327 5.39 5.60 8.84
N GLU A 328 5.54 6.79 8.26
CA GLU A 328 5.92 8.00 8.98
C GLU A 328 4.75 8.62 9.77
N TYR A 329 3.54 8.60 9.21
CA TYR A 329 2.41 9.35 9.75
C TYR A 329 1.28 8.51 10.37
N LYS A 330 1.42 7.18 10.46
CA LYS A 330 0.40 6.27 11.03
C LYS A 330 -0.18 6.75 12.37
N TRP A 331 0.67 7.21 13.28
CA TRP A 331 0.23 7.69 14.60
C TRP A 331 -0.54 9.01 14.54
N ARG A 332 -0.22 9.88 13.57
CA ARG A 332 -0.98 11.12 13.34
C ARG A 332 -2.36 10.80 12.75
N PHE A 333 -2.43 9.85 11.81
CA PHE A 333 -3.71 9.34 11.28
C PHE A 333 -4.57 8.72 12.38
N LEU A 334 -3.98 7.94 13.29
CA LEU A 334 -4.71 7.38 14.44
C LEU A 334 -5.30 8.49 15.32
N GLY A 335 -4.58 9.59 15.51
CA GLY A 335 -5.08 10.78 16.21
C GLY A 335 -6.30 11.42 15.53
N ILE A 336 -6.27 11.55 14.20
CA ILE A 336 -7.41 12.07 13.40
C ILE A 336 -8.63 11.15 13.54
N ILE A 337 -8.43 9.83 13.43
CA ILE A 337 -9.50 8.84 13.60
C ILE A 337 -10.11 8.92 15.00
N LEU A 338 -9.28 9.07 16.04
CA LEU A 338 -9.74 9.24 17.41
C LEU A 338 -10.55 10.53 17.59
N ALA A 339 -10.09 11.64 17.02
CA ALA A 339 -10.82 12.91 17.06
C ALA A 339 -12.18 12.81 16.35
N PHE A 340 -12.23 12.14 15.20
CA PHE A 340 -13.48 11.88 14.48
C PHE A 340 -14.43 10.98 15.30
N ALA A 341 -13.91 9.94 15.96
CA ALA A 341 -14.70 9.08 16.84
C ALA A 341 -15.30 9.87 18.03
N ILE A 342 -14.54 10.82 18.60
CA ILE A 342 -15.03 11.73 19.65
C ILE A 342 -16.16 12.62 19.11
N LEU A 343 -16.01 13.19 17.91
CA LEU A 343 -17.08 13.99 17.28
C LEU A 343 -18.36 13.19 17.05
N VAL A 344 -18.24 11.94 16.59
CA VAL A 344 -19.37 11.01 16.44
C VAL A 344 -20.01 10.70 17.79
N ALA A 345 -19.22 10.45 18.84
CA ALA A 345 -19.75 10.23 20.19
C ALA A 345 -20.51 11.46 20.72
N LEU A 346 -19.97 12.67 20.52
CA LEU A 346 -20.65 13.92 20.89
C LEU A 346 -21.96 14.11 20.12
N PHE A 347 -21.97 13.79 18.82
CA PHE A 347 -23.18 13.79 18.01
C PHE A 347 -24.25 12.84 18.58
N LEU A 348 -23.88 11.60 18.92
CA LEU A 348 -24.80 10.62 19.52
C LEU A 348 -25.34 11.09 20.88
N ILE A 349 -24.50 11.70 21.71
CA ILE A 349 -24.91 12.26 23.02
C ILE A 349 -25.91 13.41 22.83
N ALA A 350 -25.65 14.32 21.89
CA ALA A 350 -26.55 15.43 21.61
C ALA A 350 -27.88 14.94 21.03
N GLN A 351 -27.84 13.93 20.14
CA GLN A 351 -29.04 13.30 19.59
C GLN A 351 -29.88 12.65 20.68
N LYS A 352 -29.25 11.98 21.66
CA LYS A 352 -29.94 11.40 22.81
C LYS A 352 -30.54 12.47 23.74
N ARG A 353 -29.92 13.64 23.83
CA ARG A 353 -30.34 14.72 24.74
C ARG A 353 -31.51 15.53 24.18
N GLU A 354 -31.48 15.87 22.90
CA GLU A 354 -32.53 16.66 22.26
C GLU A 354 -32.75 16.16 20.82
N CYS A 355 -33.65 15.20 20.65
CA CYS A 355 -33.93 14.59 19.34
C CYS A 355 -34.48 15.57 18.30
N LYS A 356 -35.03 16.71 18.73
CA LYS A 356 -35.60 17.76 17.87
C LYS A 356 -34.59 18.84 17.47
N GLY A 357 -33.36 18.80 18.00
CA GLY A 357 -32.29 19.75 17.64
C GLY A 357 -31.58 19.35 16.35
N ARG A 358 -31.03 20.32 15.60
CA ARG A 358 -30.18 20.06 14.41
C ARG A 358 -28.78 19.62 14.84
N ASN A 359 -28.67 18.49 15.55
CA ASN A 359 -27.44 18.04 16.19
C ASN A 359 -26.32 17.67 15.21
N ILE A 360 -26.64 17.47 13.92
CA ILE A 360 -25.64 17.33 12.85
C ILE A 360 -24.68 18.53 12.77
N ALA A 361 -25.11 19.69 13.28
CA ALA A 361 -24.27 20.88 13.40
C ALA A 361 -23.00 20.64 14.24
N ILE A 362 -22.94 19.61 15.09
CA ILE A 362 -21.71 19.17 15.80
C ILE A 362 -20.65 18.71 14.83
N LEU A 363 -21.03 17.83 13.89
CA LEU A 363 -20.11 17.30 12.89
C LEU A 363 -19.70 18.41 11.91
N GLN A 364 -20.66 19.23 11.48
CA GLN A 364 -20.37 20.39 10.63
C GLN A 364 -19.39 21.37 11.29
N PHE A 365 -19.62 21.73 12.56
CA PHE A 365 -18.73 22.62 13.30
C PHE A 365 -17.32 22.04 13.46
N GLY A 366 -17.20 20.74 13.77
CA GLY A 366 -15.91 20.07 13.87
C GLY A 366 -15.13 20.06 12.56
N LEU A 367 -15.83 19.89 11.43
CA LEU A 367 -15.23 19.92 10.10
C LEU A 367 -14.84 21.34 9.67
N ILE A 368 -15.67 22.35 9.94
CA ILE A 368 -15.34 23.77 9.66
C ILE A 368 -14.08 24.20 10.43
N ILE A 369 -13.96 23.82 11.71
CA ILE A 369 -12.75 24.12 12.49
C ILE A 369 -11.54 23.40 11.90
N PHE A 370 -11.68 22.13 11.53
CA PHE A 370 -10.60 21.36 10.94
C PHE A 370 -10.13 21.98 9.62
N ASP A 371 -11.06 22.37 8.76
CA ASP A 371 -10.79 23.02 7.48
C ASP A 371 -10.05 24.34 7.66
N PHE A 372 -10.56 25.21 8.54
CA PHE A 372 -9.89 26.47 8.90
C PHE A 372 -8.46 26.24 9.40
N VAL A 373 -8.25 25.25 10.29
CA VAL A 373 -6.91 24.93 10.79
C VAL A 373 -6.01 24.41 9.67
N MET A 374 -6.53 23.56 8.77
CA MET A 374 -5.77 23.04 7.65
C MET A 374 -5.39 24.12 6.65
N ASP A 375 -6.27 25.08 6.39
CA ASP A 375 -5.99 26.22 5.52
C ASP A 375 -4.99 27.18 6.14
N VAL A 376 -5.12 27.47 7.44
CA VAL A 376 -4.11 28.24 8.18
C VAL A 376 -2.77 27.49 8.18
N LEU A 377 -2.73 26.16 8.32
CA LEU A 377 -1.48 25.39 8.27
C LEU A 377 -0.88 25.34 6.86
N PHE A 378 -1.72 25.16 5.84
CA PHE A 378 -1.30 25.15 4.44
C PHE A 378 -0.77 26.53 4.04
N VAL A 379 -1.49 27.61 4.35
CA VAL A 379 -1.09 28.99 4.08
C VAL A 379 0.08 29.41 4.99
N SER A 380 0.13 29.08 6.27
CA SER A 380 1.28 29.48 7.13
C SER A 380 2.59 28.79 6.75
N LYS A 381 2.52 27.55 6.25
CA LYS A 381 3.70 26.86 5.71
C LYS A 381 4.03 27.25 4.28
N ASN A 382 3.04 27.63 3.47
CA ASN A 382 3.19 27.80 2.01
C ASN A 382 2.75 29.18 1.47
N GLY A 383 2.46 30.16 2.32
CA GLY A 383 1.83 31.42 1.93
C GLY A 383 2.15 32.59 2.87
N LYS A 384 2.26 33.79 2.31
CA LYS A 384 2.42 35.05 3.04
C LYS A 384 1.08 35.79 3.09
N VAL A 385 0.58 35.95 4.32
CA VAL A 385 -0.23 37.04 4.91
C VAL A 385 -1.63 37.38 4.34
N ILE A 386 -2.65 37.14 5.20
CA ILE A 386 -3.80 37.96 5.72
C ILE A 386 -4.22 39.21 4.90
N GLU A 387 -5.46 39.75 4.86
CA GLU A 387 -6.59 39.87 5.81
C GLU A 387 -7.77 40.54 5.09
N VAL A 388 -9.01 40.31 5.56
CA VAL A 388 -10.15 41.27 5.65
C VAL A 388 -11.48 40.51 5.60
N LEU A 389 -12.31 40.65 6.64
CA LEU A 389 -13.76 40.54 6.48
C LEU A 389 -14.50 41.57 7.36
N TYR A 390 -15.48 42.24 6.75
CA TYR A 390 -16.47 43.10 7.40
C TYR A 390 -17.85 42.63 6.90
N ILE A 391 -18.82 42.42 7.80
CA ILE A 391 -20.20 41.98 7.45
C ILE A 391 -21.21 43.10 7.78
N PRO A 392 -22.32 43.25 7.01
CA PRO A 392 -23.13 44.46 6.96
C PRO A 392 -24.12 44.64 8.13
N SER A 393 -24.29 45.91 8.49
CA SER A 393 -25.26 46.48 9.43
C SER A 393 -26.69 46.49 8.86
N ASP A 394 -27.53 45.50 9.19
CA ASP A 394 -28.99 45.61 9.03
C ASP A 394 -29.83 44.78 10.01
N GLU A 395 -29.23 43.87 10.78
CA GLU A 395 -29.94 43.00 11.73
C GLU A 395 -30.24 43.70 13.08
N ASN A 396 -29.61 44.84 13.32
CA ASN A 396 -29.67 45.65 14.56
C ASN A 396 -31.02 46.33 14.86
N LYS A 397 -32.09 45.98 14.13
CA LYS A 397 -33.43 46.60 14.27
C LYS A 397 -34.44 45.72 15.03
N SER A 398 -34.09 44.46 15.31
CA SER A 398 -34.93 43.50 16.03
C SER A 398 -34.65 43.55 17.54
N LYS A 399 -35.64 43.97 18.34
CA LYS A 399 -35.51 44.00 19.82
C LYS A 399 -35.21 42.61 20.39
N ALA A 400 -35.84 41.56 19.83
CA ALA A 400 -35.63 40.18 20.26
C ALA A 400 -34.21 39.67 19.98
N PHE A 401 -33.61 40.05 18.84
CA PHE A 401 -32.24 39.69 18.51
C PHE A 401 -31.22 40.43 19.39
N LEU A 402 -31.44 41.72 19.64
CA LEU A 402 -30.61 42.52 20.55
C LEU A 402 -30.64 41.98 21.99
N ASP A 403 -31.83 41.62 22.49
CA ASP A 403 -31.99 41.02 23.82
C ASP A 403 -31.29 39.65 23.92
N TRP A 404 -31.33 38.83 22.86
CA TRP A 404 -30.62 37.57 22.79
C TRP A 404 -29.10 37.76 22.69
N PHE A 405 -28.64 38.67 21.83
CA PHE A 405 -27.21 38.97 21.61
C PHE A 405 -26.56 39.49 22.90
N THR A 406 -27.24 40.38 23.63
CA THR A 406 -26.74 40.91 24.91
C THR A 406 -26.61 39.82 25.99
N ARG A 407 -27.48 38.79 25.96
CA ARG A 407 -27.43 37.66 26.90
C ARG A 407 -26.40 36.60 26.55
N HIS A 408 -26.03 36.50 25.27
CA HIS A 408 -25.15 35.46 24.73
C HIS A 408 -23.95 36.01 23.96
N GLU A 409 -23.53 37.24 24.30
CA GLU A 409 -22.52 38.05 23.60
C GLU A 409 -21.26 37.24 23.26
N LYS A 410 -20.70 36.52 24.24
CA LYS A 410 -19.48 35.71 24.04
C LYS A 410 -19.64 34.65 22.95
N VAL A 411 -20.78 33.95 22.91
CA VAL A 411 -21.06 32.93 21.90
C VAL A 411 -21.25 33.62 20.55
N ALA A 412 -22.05 34.69 20.49
CA ALA A 412 -22.28 35.42 19.25
C ALA A 412 -20.97 35.96 18.65
N SER A 413 -20.09 36.56 19.46
CA SER A 413 -18.79 37.08 19.01
C SER A 413 -17.87 35.98 18.46
N VAL A 414 -17.80 34.81 19.12
CA VAL A 414 -17.00 33.68 18.63
C VAL A 414 -17.49 33.23 17.25
N PHE A 415 -18.81 33.06 17.09
CA PHE A 415 -19.38 32.64 15.81
C PHE A 415 -19.28 33.73 14.73
N THR A 416 -19.27 35.01 15.08
CA THR A 416 -18.98 36.10 14.13
C THR A 416 -17.54 36.02 13.61
N VAL A 417 -16.56 35.76 14.48
CA VAL A 417 -15.17 35.58 14.04
C VAL A 417 -15.01 34.33 13.18
N ILE A 418 -15.55 33.19 13.59
CA ILE A 418 -15.45 31.95 12.80
C ILE A 418 -16.17 32.10 11.44
N SER A 419 -17.25 32.89 11.40
CA SER A 419 -17.96 33.18 10.14
C SER A 419 -17.17 33.98 9.12
N SER A 420 -16.02 34.55 9.51
CA SER A 420 -15.13 35.20 8.54
C SER A 420 -14.41 34.20 7.63
N ALA A 421 -14.25 32.97 8.11
CA ALA A 421 -13.71 31.85 7.33
C ALA A 421 -14.85 31.16 6.56
N ASP A 422 -15.94 30.81 7.24
CA ASP A 422 -17.12 30.22 6.58
C ASP A 422 -18.40 30.84 7.12
N ILE A 423 -19.07 31.64 6.28
CA ILE A 423 -20.32 32.33 6.60
C ILE A 423 -21.45 31.38 7.03
N GLU A 424 -21.42 30.11 6.61
CA GLU A 424 -22.37 29.07 7.01
C GLU A 424 -22.31 28.78 8.51
N THR A 425 -21.19 29.08 9.18
CA THR A 425 -21.04 28.93 10.64
C THR A 425 -22.12 29.70 11.41
N LEU A 426 -22.63 30.82 10.88
CA LEU A 426 -23.72 31.57 11.49
C LEU A 426 -25.04 30.76 11.55
N SER A 427 -25.20 29.75 10.70
CA SER A 427 -26.37 28.87 10.71
C SER A 427 -26.48 28.01 11.98
N ILE A 428 -25.35 27.82 12.68
CA ILE A 428 -25.28 27.12 13.96
C ILE A 428 -25.98 27.93 15.07
N LEU A 429 -25.93 29.27 15.01
CA LEU A 429 -26.55 30.13 16.03
C LEU A 429 -28.07 30.02 16.10
N TYR A 430 -28.74 29.58 15.02
CA TYR A 430 -30.19 29.34 14.98
C TYR A 430 -30.56 27.87 14.75
N SER A 431 -29.64 26.94 15.01
CA SER A 431 -29.81 25.51 14.75
C SER A 431 -30.52 24.71 15.87
N ASN A 432 -30.78 25.35 17.02
CA ASN A 432 -31.26 24.69 18.25
C ASN A 432 -30.34 23.54 18.70
N PHE A 433 -29.02 23.70 18.48
CA PHE A 433 -28.00 22.72 18.81
C PHE A 433 -28.07 22.27 20.27
N ALA A 434 -28.21 20.95 20.48
CA ALA A 434 -28.31 20.29 21.77
C ALA A 434 -29.34 20.92 22.75
N GLY A 435 -30.34 21.63 22.24
CA GLY A 435 -31.37 22.32 23.03
C GLY A 435 -30.88 23.52 23.84
N PHE A 436 -29.66 24.00 23.60
CA PHE A 436 -29.11 25.13 24.33
C PHE A 436 -29.71 26.46 23.85
N LYS A 437 -30.14 27.30 24.80
CA LYS A 437 -30.77 28.61 24.53
C LYS A 437 -29.89 29.58 23.73
N PHE A 438 -28.57 29.43 23.79
CA PHE A 438 -27.61 30.20 23.02
C PHE A 438 -27.40 29.70 21.58
N PHE A 439 -28.11 28.67 21.13
CA PHE A 439 -28.22 28.27 19.72
C PHE A 439 -29.65 28.43 19.18
N GLN A 440 -30.43 29.28 19.84
CA GLN A 440 -31.81 29.63 19.46
C GLN A 440 -31.89 31.12 19.10
N ALA A 441 -30.91 31.62 18.33
CA ALA A 441 -30.89 33.02 17.89
C ALA A 441 -32.14 33.34 17.05
N PRO A 442 -32.90 34.41 17.38
CA PRO A 442 -34.08 34.81 16.63
C PRO A 442 -33.69 35.59 15.36
N ILE A 443 -33.04 34.91 14.42
CA ILE A 443 -32.62 35.47 13.12
C ILE A 443 -33.84 35.61 12.20
N SER A 444 -33.95 36.76 11.53
CA SER A 444 -35.05 37.05 10.59
C SER A 444 -35.02 36.14 9.36
N THR A 445 -36.16 35.89 8.72
CA THR A 445 -36.24 35.10 7.47
C THR A 445 -35.39 35.70 6.35
N LYS A 446 -35.34 37.03 6.24
CA LYS A 446 -34.43 37.75 5.32
C LYS A 446 -32.95 37.52 5.67
N GLY A 447 -32.61 37.48 6.95
CA GLY A 447 -31.25 37.18 7.43
C GLY A 447 -30.83 35.75 7.10
N LYS A 448 -31.69 34.77 7.37
CA LYS A 448 -31.46 33.36 7.00
C LYS A 448 -31.26 33.18 5.49
N ASN A 449 -32.06 33.85 4.66
CA ASN A 449 -31.89 33.81 3.20
C ASN A 449 -30.59 34.47 2.73
N ARG A 450 -30.16 35.57 3.38
CA ARG A 450 -28.86 36.20 3.08
C ARG A 450 -27.70 35.28 3.45
N ILE A 451 -27.75 34.64 4.62
CA ILE A 451 -26.74 33.65 5.04
C ILE A 451 -26.68 32.49 4.05
N PHE A 452 -27.82 31.96 3.62
CA PHE A 452 -27.88 30.89 2.62
C PHE A 452 -27.26 31.29 1.27
N TRP A 453 -27.62 32.45 0.71
CA TRP A 453 -27.06 32.88 -0.57
C TRP A 453 -25.58 33.30 -0.49
N ALA A 454 -25.15 33.88 0.64
CA ALA A 454 -23.74 34.16 0.89
C ALA A 454 -22.92 32.87 0.98
N SER A 455 -23.43 31.87 1.71
CA SER A 455 -22.88 30.52 1.75
C SER A 455 -22.78 29.98 0.33
N CYS A 456 -23.87 29.97 -0.46
CA CYS A 456 -23.88 29.58 -1.89
C CYS A 456 -22.72 30.17 -2.71
N LEU A 457 -22.41 31.45 -2.51
CA LEU A 457 -21.33 32.15 -3.21
C LEU A 457 -19.92 31.63 -2.82
N THR A 458 -19.70 31.26 -1.55
CA THR A 458 -18.42 30.74 -1.03
C THR A 458 -17.91 29.52 -1.82
N ILE A 459 -18.79 28.62 -2.28
CA ILE A 459 -18.37 27.44 -3.09
C ILE A 459 -17.58 27.88 -4.33
N PHE A 460 -18.01 28.96 -4.98
CA PHE A 460 -17.43 29.39 -6.25
C PHE A 460 -16.21 30.30 -6.08
N VAL A 461 -16.16 31.04 -4.98
CA VAL A 461 -15.11 32.05 -4.72
C VAL A 461 -13.96 31.47 -3.89
N GLU A 462 -14.22 30.47 -3.06
CA GLU A 462 -13.28 29.90 -2.11
C GLU A 462 -13.07 28.40 -2.36
N ASP A 463 -14.08 27.55 -2.10
CA ASP A 463 -13.93 26.08 -2.11
C ASP A 463 -13.39 25.54 -3.44
N ILE A 464 -13.97 25.95 -4.58
CA ILE A 464 -13.54 25.50 -5.92
C ILE A 464 -12.14 26.03 -6.28
N PRO A 465 -11.85 27.34 -6.19
CA PRO A 465 -10.51 27.86 -6.43
C PRO A 465 -9.44 27.21 -5.54
N GLN A 466 -9.73 27.01 -4.25
CA GLN A 466 -8.83 26.37 -3.29
C GLN A 466 -8.55 24.91 -3.69
N LEU A 467 -9.59 24.14 -4.03
CA LEU A 467 -9.43 22.77 -4.54
C LEU A 467 -8.59 22.75 -5.82
N ILE A 468 -8.81 23.68 -6.75
CA ILE A 468 -8.03 23.79 -7.99
C ILE A 468 -6.56 24.08 -7.66
N ILE A 469 -6.27 25.02 -6.76
CA ILE A 469 -4.90 25.37 -6.35
C ILE A 469 -4.21 24.17 -5.70
N GLN A 470 -4.89 23.46 -4.79
CA GLN A 470 -4.35 22.27 -4.13
C GLN A 470 -4.11 21.11 -5.11
N LEU A 471 -5.02 20.91 -6.09
CA LEU A 471 -4.82 19.93 -7.16
C LEU A 471 -3.64 20.31 -8.05
N LEU A 472 -3.52 21.58 -8.47
CA LEU A 472 -2.38 22.06 -9.23
C LEU A 472 -1.07 21.88 -8.46
N TYR A 473 -1.08 22.14 -7.16
CA TYR A 473 0.06 21.89 -6.28
C TYR A 473 0.42 20.39 -6.22
N HIS A 474 -0.57 19.49 -6.06
CA HIS A 474 -0.36 18.05 -6.12
C HIS A 474 0.26 17.59 -7.45
N TYR A 475 -0.18 18.18 -8.56
CA TYR A 475 0.36 17.86 -9.88
C TYR A 475 1.74 18.48 -10.14
N SER A 476 2.14 19.57 -9.47
CA SER A 476 3.40 20.25 -9.75
C SER A 476 4.60 19.74 -8.94
N VAL A 477 4.40 19.26 -7.71
CA VAL A 477 5.53 18.92 -6.81
C VAL A 477 6.11 17.51 -7.03
N VAL A 478 7.41 17.38 -6.72
CA VAL A 478 8.14 16.10 -6.74
C VAL A 478 7.86 15.30 -5.48
N THR A 479 7.88 15.96 -4.33
CA THR A 479 7.57 15.38 -3.01
C THR A 479 6.26 15.96 -2.50
N TYR A 480 5.32 15.09 -2.14
CA TYR A 480 4.02 15.49 -1.63
C TYR A 480 3.94 15.16 -0.14
N ASP A 481 3.96 16.20 0.68
CA ASP A 481 3.93 16.06 2.14
C ASP A 481 2.49 15.81 2.65
N ILE A 482 2.38 15.38 3.89
CA ILE A 482 1.11 15.04 4.54
C ILE A 482 0.18 16.25 4.71
N ILE A 483 0.73 17.45 4.90
CA ILE A 483 -0.08 18.65 5.14
C ILE A 483 -0.89 19.03 3.88
N PRO A 484 -0.27 19.18 2.69
CA PRO A 484 -1.02 19.32 1.44
C PRO A 484 -2.03 18.19 1.19
N LEU A 485 -1.71 16.94 1.55
CA LEU A 485 -2.65 15.82 1.41
C LEU A 485 -3.88 15.98 2.28
N LEU A 486 -3.70 16.30 3.56
CA LEU A 486 -4.80 16.51 4.49
C LEU A 486 -5.62 17.74 4.11
N ALA A 487 -4.98 18.82 3.63
CA ALA A 487 -5.67 20.01 3.14
C ALA A 487 -6.54 19.66 1.91
N LEU A 488 -6.00 18.92 0.94
CA LEU A 488 -6.77 18.46 -0.23
C LEU A 488 -7.96 17.57 0.14
N ALA A 489 -7.77 16.65 1.08
CA ALA A 489 -8.85 15.79 1.58
C ALA A 489 -9.92 16.62 2.32
N SER A 490 -9.51 17.60 3.12
CA SER A 490 -10.39 18.54 3.83
C SER A 490 -11.24 19.32 2.84
N SER A 491 -10.62 20.00 1.87
CA SER A 491 -11.35 20.81 0.89
C SER A 491 -12.29 19.97 0.01
N CYS A 492 -11.91 18.73 -0.35
CA CYS A 492 -12.83 17.80 -1.02
C CYS A 492 -14.06 17.47 -0.15
N LEU A 493 -13.86 17.20 1.13
CA LEU A 493 -14.93 16.85 2.07
C LEU A 493 -15.83 18.06 2.35
N SER A 494 -15.27 19.23 2.60
CA SER A 494 -15.99 20.49 2.80
C SER A 494 -16.85 20.81 1.58
N LEU A 495 -16.27 20.77 0.37
CA LEU A 495 -17.00 21.02 -0.87
C LEU A 495 -18.17 20.04 -1.05
N LEU A 496 -17.94 18.74 -0.81
CA LEU A 496 -18.98 17.72 -0.91
C LEU A 496 -20.13 17.97 0.08
N LEU A 497 -19.81 18.31 1.33
CA LEU A 497 -20.82 18.62 2.36
C LEU A 497 -21.58 19.90 2.04
N ASN A 498 -20.89 20.93 1.55
CA ASN A 498 -21.50 22.19 1.13
C ASN A 498 -22.46 21.98 -0.05
N ILE A 499 -22.07 21.18 -1.05
CA ILE A 499 -22.94 20.84 -2.20
C ILE A 499 -24.15 20.04 -1.73
N ILE A 500 -23.97 18.95 -0.97
CA ILE A 500 -25.07 18.10 -0.51
C ILE A 500 -26.04 18.88 0.39
N GLY A 501 -25.50 19.64 1.34
CA GLY A 501 -26.30 20.45 2.27
C GLY A 501 -27.16 21.49 1.54
N ARG A 502 -26.62 22.11 0.48
CA ARG A 502 -27.33 23.13 -0.32
C ARG A 502 -28.34 22.51 -1.27
N LEU A 503 -28.01 21.39 -1.91
CA LEU A 503 -28.93 20.65 -2.75
C LEU A 503 -30.18 20.24 -1.95
N PHE A 504 -29.98 19.74 -0.73
CA PHE A 504 -31.07 19.35 0.16
C PHE A 504 -31.94 20.56 0.59
N GLN A 505 -31.32 21.67 0.97
CA GLN A 505 -32.04 22.90 1.34
C GLN A 505 -32.82 23.50 0.16
N ALA A 506 -32.25 23.47 -1.05
CA ALA A 506 -32.91 23.92 -2.27
C ALA A 506 -34.11 23.03 -2.63
N ILE A 507 -33.96 21.71 -2.53
CA ILE A 507 -35.04 20.74 -2.77
C ILE A 507 -36.20 20.98 -1.79
N ASN A 508 -35.90 21.17 -0.50
CA ASN A 508 -36.93 21.44 0.50
C ASN A 508 -37.62 22.79 0.31
N SER A 509 -36.90 23.81 -0.18
CA SER A 509 -37.47 25.13 -0.48
C SER A 509 -38.35 25.16 -1.73
N CYS A 510 -38.21 24.17 -2.62
CA CYS A 510 -38.96 24.05 -3.88
C CYS A 510 -40.19 23.14 -3.79
N ARG A 511 -40.50 22.53 -2.63
CA ARG A 511 -41.78 21.84 -2.43
C ARG A 511 -42.90 22.88 -2.27
N PRO A 512 -43.91 22.91 -3.17
CA PRO A 512 -45.03 23.83 -3.01
C PRO A 512 -45.83 23.45 -1.76
N GLY A 513 -45.97 24.40 -0.83
CA GLY A 513 -46.70 24.21 0.42
C GLY A 513 -48.20 24.06 0.19
N THR A 514 -48.81 23.06 0.84
CA THR A 514 -50.22 23.12 1.23
C THR A 514 -50.38 24.19 2.31
N LEU A 515 -51.14 25.22 1.98
CA LEU A 515 -51.62 26.26 2.90
C LEU A 515 -52.44 25.60 4.03
N GLU A 516 -51.97 25.71 5.28
CA GLU A 516 -52.71 26.27 6.42
C GLU A 516 -51.91 26.20 7.74
N ASP A 517 -52.02 27.30 8.48
CA ASP A 517 -51.65 27.63 9.86
C ASP A 517 -50.19 27.85 10.32
N ASP A 518 -49.98 29.11 10.70
CA ASP A 518 -48.86 29.67 11.46
C ASP A 518 -48.73 28.97 12.83
N ASN A 519 -47.56 28.38 13.07
CA ASN A 519 -46.91 28.04 14.34
C ASN A 519 -46.31 26.62 14.41
N THR A 520 -45.79 26.03 13.32
CA THR A 520 -44.91 24.84 13.45
C THR A 520 -43.97 24.61 12.27
N GLN A 521 -43.19 25.60 11.82
CA GLN A 521 -42.15 25.36 10.80
C GLN A 521 -40.80 24.91 11.40
N ASN A 522 -40.80 23.75 12.07
CA ASN A 522 -39.57 23.04 12.48
C ASN A 522 -39.79 21.51 12.46
N GLN A 523 -40.45 20.99 11.42
CA GLN A 523 -40.82 19.57 11.40
C GLN A 523 -40.27 18.76 10.21
N ASP A 524 -39.94 19.36 9.06
CA ASP A 524 -39.66 18.56 7.85
C ASP A 524 -38.17 18.46 7.48
N TYR A 525 -37.35 17.85 8.35
CA TYR A 525 -35.98 17.45 7.98
C TYR A 525 -35.80 15.92 7.90
N PHE A 526 -36.73 15.10 8.42
CA PHE A 526 -36.50 13.65 8.51
C PHE A 526 -37.68 12.69 8.28
N ASP A 527 -38.91 13.14 8.04
CA ASP A 527 -39.98 12.19 7.67
C ASP A 527 -39.72 11.51 6.31
N GLY A 528 -39.01 12.19 5.39
CA GLY A 528 -38.63 11.60 4.09
C GLY A 528 -37.62 10.46 4.16
N PHE A 529 -36.77 10.39 5.20
CA PHE A 529 -35.82 9.27 5.37
C PHE A 529 -36.46 8.07 6.07
N ARG A 530 -37.53 8.29 6.85
CA ARG A 530 -38.28 7.22 7.51
C ARG A 530 -39.25 6.54 6.55
N GLU A 531 -39.91 7.31 5.67
CA GLU A 531 -40.80 6.79 4.63
C GLU A 531 -40.08 5.92 3.59
N LEU A 532 -38.85 6.26 3.20
CA LEU A 532 -38.05 5.45 2.28
C LEU A 532 -37.56 4.13 2.90
N GLN A 533 -37.35 4.10 4.22
CA GLN A 533 -36.98 2.87 4.94
C GLN A 533 -38.19 1.96 5.17
N THR A 534 -39.38 2.50 5.42
CA THR A 534 -40.61 1.70 5.57
C THR A 534 -41.09 1.14 4.23
N LEU A 535 -41.02 1.90 3.13
CA LEU A 535 -41.36 1.41 1.78
C LEU A 535 -40.43 0.30 1.26
N ALA A 536 -39.16 0.31 1.67
CA ALA A 536 -38.20 -0.76 1.33
C ALA A 536 -38.37 -2.03 2.18
N THR A 537 -38.93 -1.90 3.39
CA THR A 537 -39.16 -3.04 4.30
C THR A 537 -40.50 -3.73 4.03
N GLU A 538 -41.51 -2.97 3.58
CA GLU A 538 -42.85 -3.50 3.29
C GLU A 538 -42.94 -4.22 1.93
N LYS A 539 -42.08 -3.87 0.96
CA LYS A 539 -41.97 -4.58 -0.34
C LYS A 539 -41.31 -5.96 -0.27
N ASN A 540 -40.61 -6.29 0.82
CA ASN A 540 -39.94 -7.57 1.00
C ASN A 540 -40.71 -8.59 1.85
N PHE A 541 -41.96 -8.28 2.26
CA PHE A 541 -42.78 -9.18 3.09
C PHE A 541 -44.06 -9.71 2.41
N THR A 542 -44.30 -9.41 1.12
CA THR A 542 -45.47 -9.92 0.38
C THR A 542 -45.08 -10.49 -0.98
N SER A 543 -44.37 -11.62 -1.00
CA SER A 543 -44.48 -12.59 -2.09
C SER A 543 -43.98 -13.95 -1.62
N ASP A 544 -44.79 -14.65 -0.84
CA ASP A 544 -44.85 -16.11 -0.80
C ASP A 544 -46.00 -16.49 0.13
N ILE A 545 -47.15 -16.89 -0.43
CA ILE A 545 -48.05 -17.95 0.06
C ILE A 545 -49.26 -18.06 -0.90
N SER A 546 -49.46 -19.30 -1.36
CA SER A 546 -50.61 -19.89 -2.06
C SER A 546 -50.78 -19.50 -3.54
N THR A 547 -50.85 -20.46 -4.46
CA THR A 547 -51.88 -21.50 -4.46
C THR A 547 -51.42 -22.89 -4.92
N SER A 548 -51.72 -23.89 -4.09
CA SER A 548 -52.18 -25.20 -4.54
C SER A 548 -53.70 -25.13 -4.75
N HIS A 549 -54.11 -25.18 -6.02
CA HIS A 549 -55.28 -25.84 -6.62
C HIS A 549 -55.69 -25.15 -7.91
#